data_AF-A0A975VJR6-F1
#
_entry.id   AF-A0A975VJR6-F1
#
_cell.length_a   1.000
_cell.length_b   1.000
_cell.length_c   1.000
_cell.angle_alpha   90.00
_cell.angle_beta   90.00
_cell.angle_gamma   90.00
#
_symmetry.space_group_name_H-M   'P 1'
#
loop_
_entity.id
_entity.type
_entity.pdbx_description
1 polymer ?
#
loop_
_entity_poly.entity_id
_entity_poly.type
_entity_poly.pdbx_seq_one_letter_code
_entity_poly.pdbx_strand_id
1 'polypeptide(L)'
;MATFFKTSRLWVVHYTWKGRPRHWFKALPEGAYGPALLAAELMDVHGPLARVVEIRPASPQEETDYLHDELPRNILCPTGRRGGP
;
A
#
# COMPACT_ATOMS: atom_id res chain seq x y z
N MET A 1 -10.68 27.90 -6.99
CA MET A 1 -11.42 26.72 -6.51
C MET A 1 -10.67 25.49 -6.99
N ALA A 2 -10.04 24.75 -6.08
CA ALA A 2 -9.23 23.60 -6.45
C ALA A 2 -10.13 22.35 -6.43
N THR A 3 -10.50 21.86 -7.61
CA THR A 3 -11.32 20.64 -7.76
C THR A 3 -10.43 19.43 -7.50
N PHE A 4 -10.26 19.06 -6.23
CA PHE A 4 -9.48 17.88 -5.82
C PHE A 4 -10.33 16.94 -4.98
N PHE A 5 -11.16 16.15 -5.64
CA PHE A 5 -11.65 14.89 -5.07
C PHE A 5 -11.60 13.83 -6.15
N LYS A 6 -10.38 13.42 -6.50
CA LYS A 6 -10.17 12.07 -7.02
C LYS A 6 -10.14 11.19 -5.77
N THR A 7 -11.32 10.80 -5.28
CA THR A 7 -11.49 9.94 -4.11
C THR A 7 -10.49 8.79 -4.27
N SER A 8 -9.54 8.69 -3.37
CA SER A 8 -8.52 7.65 -3.42
C SER A 8 -8.88 6.66 -2.34
N ARG A 9 -8.88 5.37 -2.66
CA ARG A 9 -9.15 4.30 -1.71
C ARG A 9 -7.83 3.77 -1.18
N LEU A 10 -7.71 3.62 0.13
CA LEU A 10 -6.55 3.00 0.73
C LEU A 10 -6.67 1.48 0.65
N TRP A 11 -5.58 0.84 0.28
CA TRP A 11 -5.47 -0.62 0.20
C TRP A 11 -4.40 -1.10 1.15
N VAL A 12 -4.65 -2.26 1.75
CA VAL A 12 -3.72 -3.00 2.59
C VAL A 12 -3.29 -4.25 1.85
N VAL A 13 -1.98 -4.42 1.74
CA VAL A 13 -1.33 -5.58 1.14
C VAL A 13 -0.58 -6.31 2.24
N HIS A 14 -1.09 -7.47 2.62
CA HIS A 14 -0.38 -8.43 3.45
C HIS A 14 0.43 -9.34 2.53
N TYR A 15 1.74 -9.40 2.74
CA TYR A 15 2.62 -10.25 1.95
C TYR A 15 3.75 -10.79 2.80
N THR A 16 4.40 -11.85 2.31
CA THR A 16 5.66 -12.33 2.86
C THR A 16 6.79 -11.96 1.92
N TRP A 17 7.92 -11.52 2.48
CA TRP A 17 9.15 -11.32 1.72
C TRP A 17 10.30 -12.04 2.40
N LYS A 18 10.96 -12.95 1.67
CA LYS A 18 11.99 -13.84 2.23
C LYS A 18 11.51 -14.57 3.50
N GLY A 19 10.24 -15.00 3.50
CA GLY A 19 9.60 -15.70 4.62
C GLY A 19 9.20 -14.81 5.82
N ARG A 20 9.40 -13.50 5.76
CA ARG A 20 8.98 -12.57 6.83
C ARG A 20 7.69 -11.85 6.46
N PRO A 21 6.69 -11.78 7.37
CA PRO A 21 5.45 -11.05 7.11
C PRO A 21 5.72 -9.55 7.01
N ARG A 22 5.05 -8.89 6.07
CA ARG A 22 5.14 -7.47 5.77
C ARG A 22 3.74 -6.93 5.46
N HIS A 23 3.59 -5.64 5.69
CA HIS A 23 2.35 -4.91 5.48
C HIS A 23 2.63 -3.67 4.64
N TRP A 24 1.85 -3.46 3.60
CA TRP A 24 2.01 -2.29 2.75
C TRP A 24 0.67 -1.60 2.56
N PHE A 25 0.65 -0.31 2.87
CA PHE A 25 -0.50 0.55 2.64
C PHE A 25 -0.26 1.38 1.39
N LYS A 26 -1.23 1.39 0.48
CA LYS A 26 -1.16 2.21 -0.73
C LYS A 26 -2.52 2.79 -1.10
N ALA A 27 -2.55 4.11 -1.30
CA ALA A 27 -3.69 4.78 -1.87
C ALA A 27 -3.72 4.58 -3.39
N LEU A 28 -4.86 4.15 -3.92
CA LEU A 28 -5.12 4.05 -5.35
C LEU A 28 -6.33 4.92 -5.73
N PRO A 29 -6.39 5.45 -6.96
CA PRO A 29 -7.57 6.15 -7.43
C PRO A 29 -8.83 5.26 -7.35
N GLU A 30 -9.97 5.85 -7.02
CA GLU A 30 -11.26 5.18 -7.12
C GLU A 30 -11.51 4.66 -8.55
N GLY A 31 -12.06 3.44 -8.65
CA GLY A 31 -12.23 2.72 -9.91
C GLY A 31 -11.02 1.89 -10.35
N ALA A 32 -9.85 2.02 -9.70
CA ALA A 32 -8.71 1.16 -9.99
C ALA A 32 -8.93 -0.27 -9.45
N TYR A 33 -8.55 -1.28 -10.22
CA TYR A 33 -8.57 -2.67 -9.76
C TYR A 33 -7.37 -2.98 -8.86
N GLY A 34 -7.52 -2.62 -7.58
CA GLY A 34 -6.46 -2.66 -6.57
C GLY A 34 -5.70 -3.99 -6.48
N PRO A 35 -6.38 -5.15 -6.41
CA PRO A 35 -5.70 -6.43 -6.25
C PRO A 35 -4.68 -6.75 -7.35
N ALA A 36 -5.04 -6.58 -8.63
CA ALA A 36 -4.10 -6.88 -9.71
C ALA A 36 -2.95 -5.87 -9.78
N LEU A 37 -3.25 -4.57 -9.61
CA LEU A 37 -2.24 -3.52 -9.68
C LEU A 37 -1.20 -3.68 -8.57
N LEU A 38 -1.65 -3.94 -7.35
CA LEU A 38 -0.76 -4.09 -6.19
C LEU A 38 0.01 -5.41 -6.23
N ALA A 39 -0.59 -6.50 -6.73
CA ALA A 39 0.11 -7.76 -6.93
C ALA A 39 1.20 -7.65 -8.02
N ALA A 40 0.91 -6.96 -9.13
CA ALA A 40 1.90 -6.70 -10.18
C ALA A 40 3.06 -5.85 -9.65
N GLU A 41 2.75 -4.75 -8.96
CA GLU A 41 3.80 -3.89 -8.38
C GLU A 41 4.63 -4.61 -7.32
N LEU A 42 4.01 -5.47 -6.49
CA LEU A 42 4.76 -6.28 -5.54
C LEU A 42 5.75 -7.22 -6.25
N MET A 43 5.32 -7.83 -7.37
CA MET A 43 6.18 -8.66 -8.21
C MET A 43 7.30 -7.85 -8.86
N ASP A 44 7.03 -6.65 -9.37
CA ASP A 44 8.04 -5.80 -10.00
C ASP A 44 9.14 -5.38 -9.02
N VAL A 45 8.76 -5.12 -7.76
CA VAL A 45 9.68 -4.59 -6.74
C VAL A 45 10.46 -5.69 -6.03
N HIS A 46 9.79 -6.77 -5.64
CA HIS A 46 10.39 -7.82 -4.81
C HIS A 46 10.62 -9.13 -5.56
N GLY A 47 10.09 -9.24 -6.78
CA GLY A 47 10.23 -10.42 -7.63
C GLY A 47 9.61 -11.67 -6.99
N PRO A 48 10.11 -12.87 -7.35
CA PRO A 48 9.56 -14.14 -6.90
C PRO A 48 9.77 -14.41 -5.40
N LEU A 49 10.52 -13.55 -4.70
CA LEU A 49 10.74 -13.65 -3.26
C LEU A 49 9.61 -13.08 -2.42
N ALA A 50 8.68 -12.34 -3.04
CA ALA A 50 7.47 -11.87 -2.41
C ALA A 50 6.29 -12.79 -2.74
N ARG A 51 5.45 -13.06 -1.75
CA ARG A 51 4.18 -13.76 -1.92
C ARG A 51 3.06 -12.95 -1.29
N VAL A 52 2.06 -12.61 -2.10
CA VAL A 52 0.82 -12.00 -1.62
C VAL A 52 0.12 -13.00 -0.70
N VAL A 53 -0.27 -12.54 0.48
CA VAL A 53 -1.14 -13.26 1.41
C VAL A 53 -2.57 -12.75 1.25
N GLU A 54 -2.75 -11.43 1.25
CA GLU A 54 -4.04 -10.78 1.11
C GLU A 54 -3.87 -9.38 0.51
N ILE A 55 -4.80 -8.99 -0.36
CA ILE A 55 -4.95 -7.60 -0.80
C ILE A 55 -6.41 -7.22 -0.58
N ARG A 56 -6.63 -6.22 0.26
CA ARG A 56 -7.98 -5.75 0.59
C ARG A 56 -8.01 -4.24 0.74
N PRO A 57 -9.19 -3.63 0.63
CA PRO A 57 -9.39 -2.28 1.11
C PRO A 57 -9.02 -2.14 2.59
N ALA A 58 -8.48 -0.98 2.95
CA ALA A 58 -8.33 -0.61 4.35
C ALA A 58 -9.70 -0.41 4.99
N SER A 59 -9.77 -0.74 6.28
CA SER A 59 -10.90 -0.37 7.12
C SER A 59 -10.89 1.14 7.43
N PRO A 60 -12.02 1.75 7.81
CA PRO A 60 -12.06 3.17 8.17
C PRO A 60 -11.09 3.55 9.31
N GLN A 61 -10.87 2.63 10.25
CA GLN A 61 -9.89 2.83 11.32
C GLN A 61 -8.46 2.85 10.77
N GLU A 62 -8.09 1.87 9.94
CA GLU A 62 -6.76 1.84 9.31
C GLU A 62 -6.51 3.05 8.39
N GLU A 63 -7.55 3.55 7.72
CA GLU A 63 -7.46 4.81 6.96
C GLU A 63 -7.18 6.00 7.87
N THR A 64 -7.86 6.06 9.02
CA THR A 64 -7.64 7.10 10.03
C THR A 64 -6.22 7.01 10.58
N ASP A 65 -5.77 5.83 11.01
CA ASP A 65 -4.43 5.59 11.54
C ASP A 65 -3.34 5.90 10.50
N TYR A 66 -3.61 5.64 9.20
CA TYR A 66 -2.71 6.01 8.10
C TYR A 66 -2.59 7.53 7.94
N LEU A 67 -3.71 8.24 8.00
CA LEU A 67 -3.74 9.71 7.92
C LEU A 67 -3.06 10.37 9.12
N HIS A 68 -3.12 9.73 10.28
CA HIS A 68 -2.47 10.19 11.51
C HIS A 68 -1.01 9.74 11.67
N ASP A 69 -0.46 8.99 10.69
CA ASP A 69 0.93 8.47 10.72
C ASP A 69 1.20 7.55 11.95
N GLU A 70 0.14 6.94 12.48
CA GLU A 70 0.16 6.02 13.64
C GLU A 70 0.38 4.56 13.23
N LEU A 71 0.16 4.25 11.95
CA LEU A 71 0.54 2.95 11.41
C LEU A 71 2.06 2.81 11.36
N PRO A 72 2.61 1.61 11.66
CA PRO A 72 4.04 1.38 11.54
C PRO A 72 4.46 1.72 10.12
N ARG A 73 5.27 2.78 9.96
CA ARG A 73 5.89 3.16 8.68
C ARG A 73 6.61 1.94 8.15
N ASN A 74 5.99 1.18 7.26
CA ASN A 74 6.73 0.11 6.61
C ASN A 74 7.68 0.82 5.66
N ILE A 75 8.93 0.98 6.11
CA ILE A 75 10.10 1.55 5.42
C ILE A 75 10.39 0.86 4.06
N LEU A 76 9.60 -0.16 3.71
CA LEU A 76 9.62 -0.90 2.45
C LEU A 76 8.37 -0.64 1.59
N CYS A 77 7.71 0.53 1.69
CA CYS A 77 6.93 1.06 0.57
C CYS A 77 7.90 1.23 -0.62
N PRO A 78 7.68 0.61 -1.79
CA PRO A 78 8.49 0.88 -2.99
C PRO A 78 8.43 2.35 -3.44
N THR A 79 7.39 3.07 -3.01
CA THR A 79 7.19 4.51 -3.23
C THR A 79 7.46 5.36 -1.97
N GLY A 80 7.90 4.75 -0.87
CA GLY A 80 8.23 5.43 0.37
C GLY A 80 9.50 6.24 0.14
N ARG A 81 9.34 7.54 -0.15
CA ARG A 81 10.43 8.51 -0.27
C ARG A 81 11.54 8.20 0.73
N ARG A 82 12.70 7.79 0.22
CA ARG A 82 13.96 8.08 0.91
C ARG A 82 14.08 9.61 0.93
N GLY A 83 14.24 10.20 2.12
CA GLY A 83 14.46 11.64 2.31
C GLY A 83 15.63 12.15 1.47
N GLY A 84 15.50 13.32 0.87
CA GLY A 84 16.02 14.61 1.39
C GLY A 84 16.60 15.40 0.21
N PRO A 85 17.04 16.67 0.36
CA PRO A 85 17.32 17.42 1.60
C PRO A 85 16.12 18.15 2.20
#